data_AF-A0A2U8DXX7-F1
#
_entry.id   AF-A0A2U8DXX7-F1
#
_cell.length_a   1.000
_cell.length_b   1.000
_cell.length_c   1.000
_cell.angle_alpha   90.00
_cell.angle_beta   90.00
_cell.angle_gamma   90.00
#
_symmetry.space_group_name_H-M   'P 1'
#
loop_
_entity.id
_entity.type
_entity.pdbx_description
1 polymer ?
#
loop_
_entity_poly.entity_id
_entity_poly.type
_entity_poly.pdbx_seq_one_letter_code
_entity_poly.pdbx_strand_id
1 'polypeptide(L)' 'MRIIKIFNGYFLMLMVIQGLVLAFFDSRSFSKRNLRDVSKKARFLGIGFIIISVCLYLVNVFTV' A
#
# COMPACT_ATOMS: atom_id res chain seq x y z
N MET A 1 -14.48 -15.22 15.16
CA MET A 1 -13.44 -14.29 14.64
C MET A 1 -14.01 -13.16 13.75
N ARG A 2 -15.22 -12.65 14.00
CA ARG A 2 -15.83 -11.61 13.12
C ARG A 2 -15.06 -10.27 13.17
N ILE A 3 -14.57 -9.91 14.36
CA ILE A 3 -13.76 -8.71 14.58
C ILE A 3 -12.46 -8.76 13.76
N ILE A 4 -11.80 -9.92 13.71
CA ILE A 4 -10.55 -10.11 12.94
C ILE A 4 -10.79 -9.95 11.44
N LYS A 5 -11.89 -10.51 10.90
CA LYS A 5 -12.23 -10.36 9.47
C LYS A 5 -12.53 -8.91 9.09
N ILE A 6 -13.25 -8.19 9.95
CA ILE A 6 -13.54 -6.76 9.76
C ILE A 6 -12.26 -5.92 9.84
N PHE A 7 -11.41 -6.17 10.83
CA PHE A 7 -10.11 -5.50 10.98
C PHE A 7 -9.21 -5.71 9.75
N ASN A 8 -9.11 -6.94 9.24
CA ASN A 8 -8.31 -7.24 8.06
C ASN A 8 -8.83 -6.54 6.80
N GLY A 9 -10.17 -6.42 6.65
CA GLY A 9 -10.77 -5.63 5.57
C GLY A 9 -10.41 -4.15 5.66
N TYR A 10 -10.52 -3.55 6.85
CA TYR A 10 -10.11 -2.16 7.06
C TYR A 10 -8.62 -1.95 6.86
N PHE A 11 -7.79 -2.86 7.36
CA PHE A 11 -6.34 -2.80 7.20
C PHE A 11 -5.93 -2.86 5.73
N LEU A 12 -6.53 -3.76 4.94
CA LEU A 12 -6.31 -3.81 3.50
C LEU A 12 -6.67 -2.47 2.85
N MET A 13 -7.85 -1.92 3.17
CA MET A 13 -8.31 -0.66 2.57
C MET A 13 -7.37 0.50 2.91
N LEU A 14 -6.90 0.58 4.16
CA LEU A 14 -5.94 1.59 4.60
C LEU A 14 -4.59 1.43 3.87
N MET A 15 -4.08 0.21 3.74
CA MET A 15 -2.81 -0.04 3.03
C MET A 15 -2.90 0.29 1.55
N VAL A 16 -4.04 0.02 0.91
CA VAL A 16 -4.29 0.42 -0.49
C VAL A 16 -4.29 1.94 -0.62
N ILE A 17 -5.02 2.66 0.24
CA ILE A 17 -5.05 4.13 0.22
C ILE A 17 -3.64 4.70 0.44
N GLN A 18 -2.92 4.21 1.45
CA GLN A 18 -1.57 4.65 1.77
C GLN A 18 -0.59 4.37 0.63
N GLY A 19 -0.67 3.18 0.02
CA GLY A 19 0.15 2.80 -1.12
C GLY A 19 -0.12 3.68 -2.35
N LEU A 20 -1.37 4.06 -2.60
CA LEU A 20 -1.75 5.00 -3.67
C LEU A 20 -1.20 6.41 -3.39
N VAL A 21 -1.34 6.91 -2.16
CA VAL A 21 -0.78 8.22 -1.78
C VAL A 21 0.74 8.22 -1.98
N LEU A 22 1.44 7.19 -1.51
CA LEU A 22 2.89 7.09 -1.64
C LEU A 22 3.32 6.98 -3.13
N ALA A 23 2.60 6.17 -3.90
CA ALA A 23 2.93 5.90 -5.29
C ALA A 23 2.65 7.07 -6.24
N PHE A 24 1.61 7.87 -5.96
CA PHE A 24 1.16 8.93 -6.85
C PHE A 24 1.39 10.33 -6.30
N PHE A 25 1.01 10.62 -5.05
CA PHE A 25 1.15 11.95 -4.47
C PHE A 25 2.60 12.22 -4.07
N ASP A 26 3.19 11.36 -3.24
CA ASP A 26 4.55 11.57 -2.75
C ASP A 26 5.57 11.42 -3.88
N SER A 27 5.45 10.39 -4.71
CA SER A 27 6.30 10.22 -5.89
C SER A 27 6.28 11.44 -6.80
N ARG A 28 5.09 12.03 -7.07
CA ARG A 28 4.97 13.24 -7.91
C ARG A 28 5.51 14.48 -7.21
N SER A 29 5.33 14.60 -5.89
CA SER A 29 5.89 15.67 -5.07
C SER A 29 7.42 15.66 -5.13
N PHE A 30 8.05 14.49 -4.98
CA PHE A 30 9.51 14.33 -5.10
C PHE A 30 10.01 14.65 -6.51
N SER A 31 9.27 14.24 -7.54
CA SER A 31 9.61 14.56 -8.93
C SER A 31 9.63 16.08 -9.18
N LYS A 32 8.65 16.82 -8.64
CA LYS A 32 8.60 18.29 -8.73
C LYS A 32 9.78 18.99 -8.02
N ARG A 33 10.37 18.34 -7.01
CA ARG A 33 11.54 18.84 -6.26
C ARG A 33 12.88 18.39 -6.88
N ASN A 34 12.88 17.86 -8.10
CA ASN A 34 14.06 17.28 -8.76
C ASN A 34 14.66 16.05 -8.05
N LEU A 35 13.95 15.45 -7.09
CA LEU A 35 14.39 14.25 -6.35
C LEU A 35 13.94 12.97 -7.07
N ARG A 36 14.49 12.73 -8.26
CA ARG A 36 14.09 11.62 -9.13
C ARG A 36 14.29 10.23 -8.52
N ASP A 37 15.37 10.02 -7.77
CA ASP A 37 15.63 8.72 -7.13
C ASP A 37 14.64 8.44 -6.00
N VAL A 38 14.30 9.46 -5.20
CA VAL A 38 13.30 9.36 -4.14
C VAL A 38 11.91 9.14 -4.73
N SER A 39 11.59 9.81 -5.83
CA SER A 39 10.34 9.63 -6.57
C SER A 39 10.15 8.18 -7.05
N LYS A 40 11.18 7.57 -7.63
CA LYS A 40 11.15 6.15 -8.04
C LYS A 40 11.01 5.21 -6.84
N LYS A 41 11.77 5.45 -5.76
CA LYS A 41 11.68 4.65 -4.52
C LYS A 41 10.29 4.73 -3.90
N ALA A 42 9.68 5.92 -3.82
CA ALA A 42 8.33 6.12 -3.30
C ALA A 42 7.29 5.35 -4.13
N ARG A 43 7.41 5.38 -5.46
CA ARG A 43 6.53 4.61 -6.35
C ARG A 43 6.68 3.11 -6.18
N PHE A 44 7.91 2.63 -6.08
CA PHE A 44 8.19 1.22 -5.85
C PHE A 44 7.66 0.74 -4.49
N LEU A 45 7.89 1.51 -3.42
CA LEU A 45 7.39 1.21 -2.08
C LEU A 45 5.86 1.25 -2.01
N GLY A 46 5.22 2.24 -2.62
CA GLY A 46 3.76 2.35 -2.64
C GLY A 46 3.10 1.16 -3.33
N ILE A 47 3.60 0.79 -4.52
CA ILE A 47 3.13 -0.40 -5.23
C ILE A 47 3.44 -1.68 -4.43
N GLY A 48 4.64 -1.78 -3.84
CA GLY A 48 5.04 -2.91 -3.01
C GLY A 48 4.12 -3.11 -1.81
N PHE A 49 3.75 -2.04 -1.09
CA PHE A 49 2.81 -2.12 0.02
C PHE A 49 1.43 -2.60 -0.41
N ILE A 50 0.93 -2.15 -1.56
CA ILE A 50 -0.34 -2.64 -2.11
C ILE A 50 -0.25 -4.14 -2.36
N ILE A 51 0.77 -4.60 -3.08
CA ILE A 51 0.95 -6.03 -3.42
C ILE A 51 1.04 -6.88 -2.15
N ILE A 52 1.88 -6.49 -1.19
CA ILE A 52 2.06 -7.24 0.07
C ILE A 52 0.76 -7.30 0.86
N SER A 53 0.05 -6.18 0.97
CA SER A 53 -1.22 -6.12 1.70
C SER A 53 -2.30 -7.01 1.08
N VAL A 54 -2.39 -7.05 -0.26
CA VAL A 54 -3.31 -7.94 -0.98
C VAL A 54 -2.94 -9.40 -0.78
N CYS A 55 -1.65 -9.76 -0.90
CA CYS A 55 -1.20 -11.13 -0.65
C CYS A 55 -1.52 -11.58 0.78
N LEU A 56 -1.25 -10.74 1.79
CA LEU A 56 -1.56 -11.05 3.18
C LEU A 56 -3.06 -11.22 3.42
N TYR A 57 -3.89 -10.38 2.81
CA TYR A 57 -5.34 -10.52 2.90
C TYR A 57 -5.85 -11.82 2.28
N LEU A 58 -5.34 -12.19 1.10
CA LEU A 58 -5.68 -13.47 0.47
C LEU A 58 -5.27 -14.66 1.34
N VAL A 59 -4.04 -14.67 1.87
CA VAL A 59 -3.58 -15.71 2.80
C VAL A 59 -4.51 -15.82 4.01
N ASN A 60 -4.94 -14.68 4.56
CA ASN A 60 -5.88 -14.68 5.67
C ASN A 60 -7.25 -15.26 5.28
N VAL A 61 -7.77 -14.93 4.10
CA VAL A 61 -9.06 -15.45 3.61
C VAL A 61 -9.03 -16.95 3.35
N PHE A 62 -7.92 -17.49 2.82
CA PHE A 62 -7.80 -18.92 2.51
C PHE A 62 -7.42 -19.79 3.72
N THR A 63 -6.73 -19.22 4.71
CA THR A 63 -6.27 -19.96 5.90
C THR A 63 -7.26 -19.90 7.07
N VAL A 64 -8.16 -18.90 7.13
CA VAL A 64 -9.04 -18.59 8.29
C VAL A 64 -10.53 -18.43 7.93
#